data_AF-A0A536EA91-F1
#
_entry.id   AF-A0A536EA91-F1
#
_cell.length_a   1.000
_cell.length_b   1.000
_cell.length_c   1.000
_cell.angle_alpha   90.00
_cell.angle_beta   90.00
_cell.angle_gamma   90.00
#
_symmetry.space_group_name_H-M   'P 1'
#
loop_
_entity.id
_entity.type
_entity.pdbx_description
1 polymer ?
#
loop_
_entity_poly.entity_id
_entity_poly.type
_entity_poly.pdbx_seq_one_letter_code
_entity_poly.pdbx_strand_id
1 'polypeptide(L)'
;MFDPSDTAQRRFAAYGPARLPDARDDDLNAFVDDLIVGGPTIVANTLATISNRGREVLRAYAVRMASLVVRRNDPTQLLSAVIANVVGGLDENMHESLLAMAPIEDGARRLNVDLPQLFEQASKIVGHPGTVNLMMWLTRKPEDRTLASMSYAAGTDFDGFRYRYER
;
A
#
# COMPACT_ATOMS: atom_id res chain seq x y z
N MET A 1 12.05 14.20 2.94
CA MET A 1 11.38 13.94 1.65
C MET A 1 11.86 12.60 1.12
N PHE A 2 10.91 11.75 0.74
CA PHE A 2 11.17 10.47 0.09
C PHE A 2 11.52 10.72 -1.39
N ASP A 3 12.65 10.19 -1.84
CA ASP A 3 13.03 10.17 -3.25
C ASP A 3 12.90 8.72 -3.74
N PRO A 4 11.90 8.36 -4.56
CA PRO A 4 11.70 6.99 -5.02
C PRO A 4 12.82 6.46 -5.90
N SER A 5 13.64 7.34 -6.49
CA SER A 5 14.75 6.96 -7.39
C SER A 5 16.04 6.61 -6.63
N ASP A 6 16.18 7.02 -5.37
CA ASP A 6 17.31 6.62 -4.53
C ASP A 6 17.35 5.09 -4.40
N THR A 7 18.46 4.50 -4.81
CA THR A 7 18.67 3.04 -4.77
C THR A 7 19.05 2.55 -3.38
N ALA A 8 19.55 3.42 -2.51
CA ALA A 8 20.00 3.06 -1.18
C ALA A 8 18.88 3.16 -0.14
N GLN A 9 17.98 4.14 -0.24
CA GLN A 9 16.87 4.39 0.69
C GLN A 9 17.29 4.30 2.17
N ARG A 10 18.48 4.80 2.51
CA ARG A 10 19.10 4.52 3.83
C ARG A 10 18.23 4.98 5.00
N ARG A 11 17.50 6.09 4.83
CA ARG A 11 16.54 6.62 5.81
C ARG A 11 15.39 5.65 6.11
N PHE A 12 14.99 4.84 5.14
CA PHE A 12 13.90 3.88 5.25
C PHE A 12 14.39 2.45 5.54
N ALA A 13 15.65 2.30 5.97
CA ALA A 13 16.13 1.05 6.54
C ALA A 13 15.22 0.61 7.70
N ALA A 14 14.82 -0.66 7.70
CA ALA A 14 13.91 -1.25 8.68
C ALA A 14 12.57 -0.49 8.87
N TYR A 15 12.08 0.19 7.83
CA TYR A 15 10.85 0.97 7.91
C TYR A 15 9.60 0.11 8.18
N GLY A 16 9.42 -0.99 7.46
CA GLY A 16 8.30 -1.92 7.64
C GLY A 16 8.08 -2.36 9.10
N PRO A 17 9.09 -2.91 9.80
CA PRO A 17 8.95 -3.37 11.19
C PRO A 17 8.99 -2.25 12.25
N ALA A 18 9.28 -1.00 11.89
CA ALA A 18 9.35 0.10 12.86
C ALA A 18 8.01 0.32 13.58
N ARG A 19 8.05 1.05 14.71
CA ARG A 19 6.85 1.39 15.50
C ARG A 19 5.80 2.09 14.62
N LEU A 20 4.53 1.95 14.98
CA LEU A 20 3.41 2.62 14.32
C LEU A 20 2.78 3.61 15.32
N PRO A 21 2.57 4.88 14.95
CA PRO A 21 3.13 5.56 13.77
C PRO A 21 4.66 5.76 13.86
N ASP A 22 5.29 6.07 12.73
CA ASP A 22 6.71 6.45 12.61
C ASP A 22 6.81 7.80 11.89
N ALA A 23 7.77 8.66 12.25
CA ALA A 23 7.93 9.99 11.62
C ALA A 23 8.20 9.91 10.10
N ARG A 24 8.72 8.78 9.61
CA ARG A 24 8.91 8.53 8.17
C ARG A 24 7.60 8.31 7.42
N ASP A 25 6.51 8.01 8.13
CA ASP A 25 5.18 7.93 7.52
C ASP A 25 4.81 9.29 6.90
N ASP A 26 5.20 10.41 7.52
CA ASP A 26 4.89 11.77 7.03
C ASP A 26 5.59 12.10 5.69
N ASP A 27 6.84 11.64 5.51
CA ASP A 27 7.55 11.81 4.23
C ASP A 27 6.85 11.06 3.10
N LEU A 28 6.33 9.87 3.40
CA LEU A 28 5.65 9.01 2.43
C LEU A 28 4.21 9.45 2.19
N ASN A 29 3.52 9.99 3.21
CA ASN A 29 2.22 10.64 3.06
C ASN A 29 2.33 11.78 2.06
N ALA A 30 3.28 12.70 2.27
CA ALA A 30 3.49 13.83 1.36
C ALA A 30 3.77 13.37 -0.09
N PHE A 31 4.61 12.35 -0.25
CA PHE A 31 4.89 11.78 -1.56
C PHE A 31 3.64 11.17 -2.22
N VAL A 32 2.85 10.37 -1.49
CA VAL A 32 1.64 9.76 -2.04
C VAL A 32 0.56 10.80 -2.31
N ASP A 33 0.47 11.86 -1.51
CA ASP A 33 -0.41 13.00 -1.76
C ASP A 33 -0.04 13.71 -3.07
N ASP A 34 1.25 13.89 -3.36
CA ASP A 34 1.70 14.42 -4.65
C ASP A 34 1.29 13.52 -5.83
N LEU A 35 1.30 12.19 -5.65
CA LEU A 35 0.79 11.25 -6.65
C LEU A 35 -0.73 11.38 -6.84
N ILE A 36 -1.49 11.52 -5.75
CA ILE A 36 -2.94 11.69 -5.77
C ILE A 36 -3.32 12.97 -6.53
N VAL A 37 -2.67 14.09 -6.18
CA VAL A 37 -2.91 15.41 -6.79
C VAL A 37 -2.43 15.42 -8.24
N GLY A 38 -1.28 14.82 -8.52
CA GLY A 38 -0.66 14.78 -9.84
C GLY A 38 -1.35 13.82 -10.83
N GLY A 39 -2.04 12.80 -10.32
CA GLY A 39 -2.78 11.83 -11.12
C GLY A 39 -1.90 10.97 -12.03
N PRO A 40 -2.47 10.42 -13.12
CA PRO A 40 -1.81 9.39 -13.93
C PRO A 40 -0.46 9.79 -14.52
N THR A 41 -0.29 11.05 -14.89
CA THR A 41 0.96 11.55 -15.48
C THR A 41 2.12 11.49 -14.48
N ILE A 42 1.89 11.94 -13.24
CA ILE A 42 2.94 11.93 -12.21
C ILE A 42 3.22 10.49 -11.77
N VAL A 43 2.19 9.65 -11.67
CA VAL A 43 2.37 8.22 -11.40
C VAL A 43 3.22 7.54 -12.48
N ALA A 44 2.93 7.78 -13.76
CA ALA A 44 3.71 7.20 -14.86
C ALA A 44 5.19 7.64 -14.84
N ASN A 45 5.45 8.92 -14.59
CA ASN A 45 6.83 9.44 -14.47
C ASN A 45 7.57 8.82 -13.28
N THR A 46 6.86 8.61 -12.17
CA THR A 46 7.41 7.96 -10.97
C THR A 46 7.76 6.50 -11.27
N LEU A 47 6.85 5.75 -11.90
CA LEU A 47 7.07 4.35 -12.28
C LEU A 47 8.29 4.17 -13.21
N ALA A 48 8.54 5.14 -14.09
CA ALA A 48 9.69 5.11 -15.00
C ALA A 48 11.05 5.27 -14.30
N THR A 49 11.09 5.78 -13.06
CA THR A 49 12.33 6.16 -12.36
C THR A 49 12.51 5.51 -10.99
N ILE A 50 11.45 4.91 -10.44
CA ILE A 50 11.47 4.30 -9.10
C ILE A 50 12.43 3.11 -9.05
N SER A 51 13.26 3.08 -7.99
CA SER A 51 14.17 1.97 -7.74
C SER A 51 13.44 0.77 -7.11
N ASN A 52 14.00 -0.43 -7.21
CA ASN A 52 13.49 -1.61 -6.50
C ASN A 52 13.35 -1.36 -5.00
N ARG A 53 14.30 -0.62 -4.42
CA ARG A 53 14.27 -0.29 -3.00
C ARG A 53 13.18 0.73 -2.68
N GLY A 54 12.93 1.71 -3.55
CA GLY A 54 11.79 2.61 -3.44
C GLY A 54 10.46 1.86 -3.45
N ARG A 55 10.31 0.87 -4.34
CA ARG A 55 9.13 -0.02 -4.39
C ARG A 55 8.94 -0.79 -3.08
N GLU A 56 10.00 -1.35 -2.52
CA GLU A 56 9.96 -2.04 -1.22
C GLU A 56 9.46 -1.14 -0.08
N VAL A 57 9.92 0.13 -0.05
CA VAL A 57 9.46 1.11 0.94
C VAL A 57 7.97 1.42 0.77
N LEU A 58 7.49 1.61 -0.47
CA LEU A 58 6.08 1.88 -0.74
C LEU A 58 5.16 0.70 -0.40
N ARG A 59 5.60 -0.54 -0.66
CA ARG A 59 4.87 -1.74 -0.20
C ARG A 59 4.77 -1.80 1.32
N ALA A 60 5.88 -1.54 2.01
CA ALA A 60 5.88 -1.48 3.47
C ALA A 60 4.96 -0.37 3.99
N TYR A 61 4.96 0.80 3.34
CA TYR A 61 4.04 1.90 3.64
C TYR A 61 2.59 1.49 3.48
N ALA A 62 2.23 0.80 2.39
CA ALA A 62 0.86 0.35 2.15
C ALA A 62 0.32 -0.52 3.30
N VAL A 63 1.11 -1.50 3.77
CA VAL A 63 0.74 -2.37 4.90
C VAL A 63 0.65 -1.59 6.22
N ARG A 64 1.56 -0.61 6.41
CA ARG A 64 1.54 0.27 7.58
C ARG A 64 0.29 1.15 7.60
N MET A 65 -0.10 1.74 6.48
CA MET A 65 -1.33 2.53 6.38
C MET A 65 -2.57 1.66 6.58
N ALA A 66 -2.61 0.45 6.00
CA ALA A 66 -3.67 -0.52 6.27
C ALA A 66 -3.79 -0.88 7.77
N SER A 67 -2.66 -0.90 8.50
CA SER A 67 -2.67 -1.09 9.96
C SER A 67 -3.20 0.14 10.69
N LEU A 68 -2.78 1.36 10.28
CA LEU A 68 -3.18 2.61 10.92
C LEU A 68 -4.67 2.91 10.74
N VAL A 69 -5.26 2.64 9.58
CA VAL A 69 -6.70 2.87 9.36
C VAL A 69 -7.55 2.03 10.31
N VAL A 70 -7.17 0.76 10.53
CA VAL A 70 -7.84 -0.12 11.50
C VAL A 70 -7.60 0.36 12.92
N ARG A 71 -6.34 0.71 13.25
CA ARG A 71 -5.97 1.18 14.58
C ARG A 71 -6.72 2.46 14.99
N ARG A 72 -6.89 3.39 14.05
CA ARG A 72 -7.54 4.68 14.27
C ARG A 72 -9.05 4.65 14.04
N ASN A 73 -9.56 3.55 13.48
CA ASN A 73 -10.92 3.43 12.99
C ASN A 73 -11.28 4.59 12.03
N ASP A 74 -10.35 4.89 11.11
CA ASP A 74 -10.43 6.01 10.17
C ASP A 74 -9.99 5.56 8.77
N PRO A 75 -10.87 5.56 7.76
CA PRO A 75 -10.55 5.06 6.43
C PRO A 75 -9.76 6.05 5.56
N THR A 76 -9.46 7.27 6.02
CA THR A 76 -8.88 8.32 5.17
C THR A 76 -7.56 7.91 4.49
N GLN A 77 -6.77 7.02 5.08
CA GLN A 77 -5.48 6.58 4.52
C GLN A 77 -5.57 5.30 3.66
N LEU A 78 -6.76 4.73 3.44
CA LEU A 78 -6.90 3.50 2.63
C LEU A 78 -6.59 3.74 1.16
N LEU A 79 -6.97 4.91 0.61
CA LEU A 79 -6.63 5.27 -0.77
C LEU A 79 -5.11 5.39 -0.95
N SER A 80 -4.42 6.04 0.00
CA SER A 80 -2.96 6.15 -0.01
C SER A 80 -2.29 4.78 0.05
N ALA A 81 -2.82 3.84 0.83
CA ALA A 81 -2.33 2.46 0.88
C ALA A 81 -2.43 1.77 -0.48
N VAL A 82 -3.57 1.91 -1.18
CA VAL A 82 -3.77 1.33 -2.52
C VAL A 82 -2.79 1.93 -3.53
N ILE A 83 -2.67 3.25 -3.58
CA ILE A 83 -1.79 3.95 -4.54
C ILE A 83 -0.34 3.57 -4.30
N ALA A 84 0.11 3.58 -3.05
CA ALA A 84 1.46 3.17 -2.71
C ALA A 84 1.74 1.72 -3.08
N ASN A 85 0.77 0.80 -2.92
CA ASN A 85 0.96 -0.59 -3.33
C ASN A 85 1.04 -0.74 -4.86
N VAL A 86 0.24 0.04 -5.60
CA VAL A 86 0.32 0.07 -7.06
C VAL A 86 1.70 0.51 -7.53
N VAL A 87 2.15 1.68 -7.09
CA VAL A 87 3.49 2.21 -7.43
C VAL A 87 4.61 1.34 -6.86
N GLY A 88 4.33 0.66 -5.75
CA GLY A 88 5.19 -0.35 -5.15
C GLY A 88 5.35 -1.61 -6.00
N GLY A 89 4.77 -1.73 -7.20
CA GLY A 89 5.01 -2.85 -8.13
C GLY A 89 3.82 -3.78 -8.34
N LEU A 90 2.61 -3.40 -7.92
CA LEU A 90 1.42 -4.19 -8.28
C LEU A 90 1.22 -4.16 -9.80
N ASP A 91 1.50 -3.03 -10.46
CA ASP A 91 1.43 -2.85 -11.92
C ASP A 91 2.36 -3.82 -12.68
N GLU A 92 3.51 -4.14 -12.10
CA GLU A 92 4.49 -5.10 -12.61
C GLU A 92 4.23 -6.55 -12.17
N ASN A 93 3.09 -6.82 -11.54
CA ASN A 93 2.75 -8.13 -10.97
C ASN A 93 3.82 -8.68 -10.01
N MET A 94 4.49 -7.79 -9.27
CA MET A 94 5.44 -8.21 -8.24
C MET A 94 4.70 -9.00 -7.16
N HIS A 95 5.21 -10.19 -6.83
CA HIS A 95 4.57 -11.09 -5.88
C HIS A 95 4.33 -10.39 -4.53
N GLU A 96 5.32 -9.64 -4.03
CA GLU A 96 5.24 -8.93 -2.76
C GLU A 96 4.14 -7.86 -2.73
N SER A 97 3.90 -7.17 -3.86
CA SER A 97 2.79 -6.21 -3.97
C SER A 97 1.44 -6.91 -3.96
N LEU A 98 1.34 -8.09 -4.57
CA LEU A 98 0.12 -8.89 -4.51
C LEU A 98 -0.19 -9.32 -3.06
N LEU A 99 0.83 -9.72 -2.28
CA LEU A 99 0.64 -10.10 -0.88
C LEU A 99 0.08 -8.93 -0.05
N ALA A 100 0.57 -7.72 -0.29
CA ALA A 100 0.15 -6.51 0.44
C ALA A 100 -1.30 -6.08 0.17
N MET A 101 -1.97 -6.63 -0.86
CA MET A 101 -3.39 -6.39 -1.10
C MET A 101 -4.29 -6.98 -0.01
N ALA A 102 -3.91 -8.11 0.60
CA ALA A 102 -4.74 -8.72 1.65
C ALA A 102 -4.90 -7.86 2.90
N PRO A 103 -3.84 -7.24 3.47
CA PRO A 103 -3.97 -6.22 4.52
C PRO A 103 -4.88 -5.05 4.16
N ILE A 104 -4.82 -4.56 2.92
CA ILE A 104 -5.65 -3.45 2.43
C ILE A 104 -7.12 -3.87 2.38
N GLU A 105 -7.43 -5.03 1.78
CA GLU A 105 -8.80 -5.55 1.73
C GLU A 105 -9.34 -5.86 3.14
N ASP A 106 -8.54 -6.45 4.04
CA ASP A 106 -8.97 -6.70 5.43
C ASP A 106 -9.23 -5.39 6.17
N GLY A 107 -8.40 -4.37 5.96
CA GLY A 107 -8.62 -3.02 6.49
C GLY A 107 -9.94 -2.43 6.00
N ALA A 108 -10.18 -2.43 4.68
CA ALA A 108 -11.42 -1.96 4.09
C ALA A 108 -12.64 -2.68 4.69
N ARG A 109 -12.57 -4.01 4.79
CA ARG A 109 -13.65 -4.85 5.34
C ARG A 109 -13.98 -4.49 6.79
N ARG A 110 -12.97 -4.32 7.65
CA ARG A 110 -13.17 -3.96 9.07
C ARG A 110 -13.84 -2.61 9.25
N LEU A 111 -13.60 -1.67 8.34
CA LEU A 111 -14.18 -0.34 8.38
C LEU A 111 -15.45 -0.21 7.51
N ASN A 112 -15.96 -1.32 6.95
CA ASN A 112 -17.10 -1.33 6.02
C ASN A 112 -16.93 -0.40 4.80
N VAL A 113 -15.71 -0.30 4.29
CA VAL A 113 -15.39 0.44 3.05
C VAL A 113 -15.66 -0.46 1.84
N ASP A 114 -16.37 0.07 0.84
CA ASP A 114 -16.61 -0.60 -0.43
C ASP A 114 -15.32 -0.68 -1.26
N LEU A 115 -14.74 -1.88 -1.33
CA LEU A 115 -13.45 -2.11 -1.98
C LEU A 115 -13.49 -1.84 -3.50
N PRO A 116 -14.48 -2.33 -4.28
CA PRO A 116 -14.71 -1.89 -5.66
C PRO A 116 -14.69 -0.37 -5.84
N GLN A 117 -15.42 0.39 -5.01
CA GLN A 117 -15.45 1.85 -5.12
C GLN A 117 -14.09 2.48 -4.82
N LEU A 118 -13.38 1.98 -3.79
CA LEU A 118 -12.02 2.42 -3.47
C LEU A 118 -11.05 2.20 -4.64
N PHE A 119 -11.14 1.04 -5.30
CA PHE A 119 -10.29 0.72 -6.45
C PHE A 119 -10.66 1.54 -7.67
N GLU A 120 -11.94 1.85 -7.87
CA GLU A 120 -12.36 2.79 -8.92
C GLU A 120 -11.73 4.18 -8.70
N GLN A 121 -11.71 4.68 -7.46
CA GLN A 121 -11.04 5.94 -7.13
C GLN A 121 -9.53 5.88 -7.42
N ALA A 122 -8.86 4.82 -6.96
CA ALA A 122 -7.44 4.63 -7.20
C ALA A 122 -7.12 4.53 -8.71
N SER A 123 -7.97 3.87 -9.50
CA SER A 123 -7.80 3.68 -10.95
C SER A 123 -7.70 5.00 -11.73
N LYS A 124 -8.43 6.03 -11.27
CA LYS A 124 -8.40 7.38 -11.86
C LYS A 124 -7.09 8.10 -11.61
N ILE A 125 -6.34 7.69 -10.59
CA ILE A 125 -5.05 8.26 -10.18
C ILE A 125 -3.89 7.49 -10.79
N VAL A 126 -3.91 6.16 -10.71
CA VAL A 126 -2.76 5.34 -11.14
C VAL A 126 -2.70 5.07 -12.65
N GLY A 127 -3.80 5.32 -13.37
CA GLY A 127 -3.89 5.08 -14.81
C GLY A 127 -4.03 3.60 -15.17
N HIS A 128 -4.09 3.34 -16.49
CA HIS A 128 -4.54 2.05 -17.03
C HIS A 128 -3.75 0.82 -16.55
N PRO A 129 -2.40 0.80 -16.49
CA PRO A 129 -1.65 -0.37 -16.03
C PRO A 129 -2.00 -0.78 -14.59
N GLY A 130 -2.08 0.20 -13.67
CA GLY A 130 -2.47 -0.06 -12.28
C GLY A 130 -3.90 -0.56 -12.14
N THR A 131 -4.82 -0.04 -12.96
CA THR A 131 -6.23 -0.44 -12.97
C THR A 131 -6.42 -1.93 -13.24
N VAL A 132 -5.69 -2.49 -14.19
CA VAL A 132 -5.82 -3.90 -14.57
C VAL A 132 -5.59 -4.80 -13.36
N ASN A 133 -4.51 -4.58 -12.61
CA ASN A 133 -4.16 -5.46 -11.49
C ASN A 133 -5.05 -5.25 -10.26
N LEU A 134 -5.58 -4.03 -10.05
CA LEU A 134 -6.64 -3.79 -9.06
C LEU A 134 -7.91 -4.59 -9.40
N MET A 135 -8.31 -4.61 -10.67
CA MET A 135 -9.49 -5.37 -11.10
C MET A 135 -9.22 -6.88 -11.05
N MET A 136 -8.03 -7.34 -11.43
CA MET A 136 -7.66 -8.76 -11.29
C MET A 136 -7.70 -9.22 -9.83
N TRP A 137 -7.37 -8.37 -8.86
CA TRP A 137 -7.53 -8.72 -7.45
C TRP A 137 -9.00 -9.02 -7.10
N LEU A 138 -9.94 -8.21 -7.58
CA LEU A 138 -11.37 -8.39 -7.32
C LEU A 138 -11.94 -9.67 -7.94
N THR A 139 -11.33 -10.19 -9.01
CA THR A 139 -11.78 -11.45 -9.66
C THR A 139 -11.20 -12.71 -9.01
N ARG A 140 -10.22 -12.59 -8.10
CA ARG A 140 -9.72 -13.73 -7.32
C ARG A 140 -10.81 -14.27 -6.41
N LYS A 141 -10.75 -15.58 -6.13
CA LYS A 141 -11.66 -16.21 -5.19
C LYS A 141 -11.48 -15.62 -3.79
N PRO A 142 -12.54 -15.43 -2.99
CA PRO A 142 -12.43 -14.83 -1.66
C PRO A 142 -11.42 -15.52 -0.74
N GLU A 143 -11.31 -16.85 -0.80
CA GLU A 143 -10.33 -17.64 -0.05
C GLU A 143 -8.87 -17.32 -0.42
N ASP A 144 -8.62 -16.90 -1.67
CA ASP A 144 -7.31 -16.51 -2.18
C ASP A 144 -6.98 -15.04 -1.93
N ARG A 145 -7.84 -14.31 -1.21
CA ARG A 145 -7.69 -12.88 -0.85
C ARG A 145 -7.61 -12.65 0.66
N THR A 146 -7.43 -13.73 1.43
CA THR A 146 -7.34 -13.65 2.89
C THR A 146 -5.93 -13.29 3.35
N LEU A 147 -5.81 -12.77 4.57
CA LEU A 147 -4.52 -12.55 5.22
C LEU A 147 -3.69 -13.84 5.27
N ALA A 148 -4.29 -14.94 5.70
CA ALA A 148 -3.62 -16.24 5.84
C ALA A 148 -3.06 -16.73 4.50
N SER A 149 -3.85 -16.66 3.43
CA SER A 149 -3.41 -17.05 2.08
C SER A 149 -2.26 -16.20 1.55
N MET A 150 -2.08 -14.98 2.08
CA MET A 150 -1.01 -14.06 1.73
C MET A 150 0.09 -13.97 2.81
N SER A 151 0.13 -14.93 3.74
CA SER A 151 1.11 -14.99 4.83
C SER A 151 1.15 -13.73 5.70
N TYR A 152 -0.02 -13.15 5.96
CA TYR A 152 -0.21 -12.08 6.92
C TYR A 152 -1.09 -12.56 8.08
N ALA A 153 -0.88 -11.94 9.24
CA ALA A 153 -1.80 -12.01 10.36
C ALA A 153 -2.14 -10.63 10.89
N ALA A 154 -3.40 -10.48 11.30
CA ALA A 154 -3.84 -9.37 12.13
C ALA A 154 -3.37 -9.63 13.57
N GLY A 155 -2.78 -8.62 14.20
CA GLY A 155 -2.34 -8.71 15.58
C GLY A 155 -2.35 -7.36 16.26
N THR A 156 -1.62 -7.28 17.36
CA THR A 156 -1.50 -6.07 18.18
C THR A 156 -0.03 -5.90 18.55
N ASP A 157 0.47 -4.67 18.46
CA ASP A 157 1.74 -4.26 19.07
C ASP A 157 1.47 -3.37 20.29
N PHE A 158 2.51 -2.74 20.85
CA PHE A 158 2.39 -1.89 22.04
C PHE A 158 1.38 -0.74 21.86
N ASP A 159 1.17 -0.29 20.62
CA ASP A 159 0.37 0.89 20.30
C ASP A 159 -0.97 0.54 19.62
N GLY A 160 -1.33 -0.75 19.57
CA GLY A 160 -2.61 -1.23 19.06
C GLY A 160 -2.49 -2.08 17.80
N PHE A 161 -3.50 -2.01 16.94
CA PHE A 161 -3.64 -2.94 15.80
C PHE A 161 -2.43 -2.90 14.84
N ARG A 162 -1.98 -4.05 14.36
CA ARG A 162 -0.92 -4.17 13.35
C ARG A 162 -1.06 -5.43 12.50
N TYR A 163 -0.91 -5.28 11.18
CA TYR A 163 -0.66 -6.42 10.29
C TYR A 163 0.82 -6.81 10.34
N ARG A 164 1.08 -8.12 10.43
CA ARG A 164 2.43 -8.69 10.44
C ARG A 164 2.55 -9.73 9.34
N TYR A 165 3.66 -9.69 8.63
CA TYR A 165 4.01 -10.74 7.70
C TYR A 165 4.54 -11.95 8.49
N GLU A 166 3.97 -13.12 8.24
CA GLU A 166 4.34 -14.39 8.87
C GLU A 166 5.24 -15.15 7.90
N ARG A 167 6.56 -15.10 8.14
CA ARG A 167 7.54 -15.88 7.39
C ARG A 167 8.54 -16.53 8.35
#